data_AF-A0A075LV68-F1
#
_entry.id   AF-A0A075LV68-F1
#
_cell.length_a   1.000
_cell.length_b   1.000
_cell.length_c   1.000
_cell.angle_alpha   90.00
_cell.angle_beta   90.00
_cell.angle_gamma   90.00
#
_symmetry.space_group_name_H-M   'P 1'
#
loop_
_entity.id
_entity.type
_entity.pdbx_description
1 polymer ?
#
loop_
_entity_poly.entity_id
_entity_poly.type
_entity_poly.pdbx_seq_one_letter_code
_entity_poly.pdbx_strand_id
1 'polypeptide(L)'
;MPVNFGGIIAGLVLIIISIYGILRVFNYYKSLKNNAKQLAGRVLMSFVLLSLGGVMVIFDSLIENELWFITAILVTSAYILSTLSDMYYLDALAKISEQKTEIPPSRAVSGKREKKETKIPVGAFIVTPQNEKKLKQALKMLQSEAKGLFVVSRMSQEDWEKKFEVKSDFYIWLSRVESPNAVDPSKLHVILEEAIKFMKNKGGEIVIYIEGIEYIMIYSNFNAVVKFLFSLKDHAIIGSSMLLLSLDPQFLEESQYSVLLREFELFNVEKFLNKMAREALFGAIVREEVKKEAENSERDGGDKGQESGSGEGQKAFEKT
;
A
#
# COMPACT_ATOMS: atom_id res chain seq x y z
N MET A 1 -63.55 18.04 8.94
CA MET A 1 -62.88 16.97 8.19
C MET A 1 -61.90 16.29 9.13
N PRO A 2 -61.87 14.95 9.23
CA PRO A 2 -60.95 14.28 10.14
C PRO A 2 -59.54 14.32 9.56
N VAL A 3 -58.66 15.08 10.20
CA VAL A 3 -57.22 15.09 9.89
C VAL A 3 -56.67 13.68 10.07
N ASN A 4 -55.92 13.17 9.09
CA ASN A 4 -55.27 11.87 9.19
C ASN A 4 -53.98 11.98 10.02
N PHE A 5 -54.13 11.90 11.35
CA PHE A 5 -53.00 11.97 12.28
C PHE A 5 -51.94 10.89 12.04
N GLY A 6 -52.33 9.71 11.55
CA GLY A 6 -51.41 8.62 11.25
C GLY A 6 -50.43 8.98 10.13
N GLY A 7 -50.92 9.58 9.05
CA GLY A 7 -50.08 10.02 7.94
C GLY A 7 -49.14 11.17 8.32
N ILE A 8 -49.59 12.11 9.17
CA ILE A 8 -48.73 13.19 9.68
C ILE A 8 -47.56 12.63 10.49
N ILE A 9 -47.82 11.67 11.40
CA ILE A 9 -46.78 11.03 12.20
C ILE A 9 -45.80 10.27 11.29
N ALA A 10 -46.30 9.51 10.32
CA ALA A 10 -45.47 8.77 9.39
C ALA A 10 -44.55 9.70 8.57
N GLY A 11 -45.07 10.81 8.05
CA GLY A 11 -44.28 11.80 7.32
C GLY A 11 -43.21 12.47 8.18
N LEU A 12 -43.52 12.80 9.44
CA LEU A 12 -42.53 13.35 10.38
C LEU A 12 -41.40 12.35 10.67
N VAL A 13 -41.72 11.07 10.85
CA VAL A 13 -40.71 10.01 11.06
C VAL A 13 -39.78 9.89 9.85
N LEU A 14 -40.33 9.91 8.62
CA LEU A 14 -39.53 9.88 7.38
C LEU A 14 -38.59 11.08 7.27
N ILE A 15 -39.05 12.27 7.65
CA ILE A 15 -38.23 13.50 7.65
C ILE A 15 -37.11 13.40 8.69
N ILE A 16 -37.38 12.91 9.91
CA ILE A 16 -36.35 12.77 10.95
C ILE A 16 -35.25 11.78 10.51
N ILE A 17 -35.66 10.62 9.97
CA ILE A 17 -34.72 9.59 9.48
C ILE A 17 -33.88 10.14 8.34
N SER A 18 -34.50 10.85 7.39
CA SER A 18 -33.79 11.42 6.24
C SER A 18 -32.83 12.53 6.63
N ILE A 19 -33.21 13.44 7.54
CA ILE A 19 -32.31 14.50 8.04
C ILE A 19 -31.10 13.89 8.75
N TYR A 20 -31.30 12.89 9.60
CA TYR A 20 -30.20 12.19 10.25
C TYR A 20 -29.26 11.53 9.21
N GLY A 21 -29.83 10.87 8.20
CA GLY A 21 -29.10 10.29 7.08
C GLY A 21 -28.25 11.32 6.31
N ILE A 22 -28.84 12.46 5.95
CA ILE A 22 -28.17 13.56 5.24
C ILE A 22 -26.97 14.07 6.04
N LEU A 23 -27.16 14.40 7.32
CA LEU A 23 -26.08 14.92 8.17
C LEU A 23 -24.91 13.95 8.26
N ARG A 24 -25.23 12.67 8.47
CA ARG A 24 -24.22 11.61 8.61
C ARG A 24 -23.48 11.37 7.30
N VAL A 25 -24.19 11.25 6.18
CA VAL A 25 -23.59 11.01 4.85
C VAL A 25 -22.81 12.23 4.38
N PHE A 26 -23.25 13.45 4.67
CA PHE A 26 -22.54 14.68 4.31
C PHE A 26 -21.19 14.79 5.00
N ASN A 27 -21.09 14.41 6.28
CA ASN A 27 -19.83 14.33 7.00
C ASN A 27 -18.85 13.35 6.34
N TYR A 28 -19.33 12.20 5.89
CA TYR A 28 -18.51 11.24 5.12
C TYR A 28 -18.14 11.80 3.73
N TYR A 29 -19.07 12.44 3.03
CA TYR A 29 -18.85 13.04 1.71
C TYR A 29 -17.71 14.07 1.72
N LYS A 30 -17.56 14.84 2.80
CA LYS A 30 -16.47 15.83 2.96
C LYS A 30 -15.09 15.20 3.15
N SER A 31 -15.02 13.98 3.67
CA SER A 31 -13.77 13.28 4.02
C SER A 31 -13.26 12.35 2.90
N LEU A 32 -14.14 11.92 1.99
CA LEU A 32 -13.83 10.92 0.97
C LEU A 32 -13.17 11.51 -0.29
N LYS A 33 -12.15 10.83 -0.84
CA LYS A 33 -11.54 11.08 -2.15
C LYS A 33 -11.93 9.99 -3.16
N ASN A 34 -11.89 10.31 -4.47
CA ASN A 34 -12.14 9.39 -5.61
C ASN A 34 -13.58 8.80 -5.67
N ASN A 35 -13.75 7.60 -6.24
CA ASN A 35 -15.04 6.96 -6.57
C ASN A 35 -16.01 6.82 -5.38
N ALA A 36 -15.50 6.78 -4.14
CA ALA A 36 -16.31 6.76 -2.92
C ALA A 36 -17.10 8.06 -2.70
N LYS A 37 -16.63 9.18 -3.28
CA LYS A 37 -17.36 10.46 -3.26
C LYS A 37 -18.59 10.43 -4.16
N GLN A 38 -18.53 9.73 -5.31
CA GLN A 38 -19.70 9.54 -6.18
C GLN A 38 -20.77 8.69 -5.49
N LEU A 39 -20.36 7.66 -4.76
CA LEU A 39 -21.25 6.83 -3.94
C LEU A 39 -21.96 7.65 -2.87
N ALA A 40 -21.20 8.38 -2.06
CA ALA A 40 -21.77 9.24 -1.02
C ALA A 40 -22.71 10.31 -1.61
N GLY A 41 -22.44 10.81 -2.82
CA GLY A 41 -23.35 11.70 -3.55
C GLY A 41 -24.69 11.05 -3.90
N ARG A 42 -24.70 9.80 -4.40
CA ARG A 42 -25.95 9.07 -4.73
C ARG A 42 -26.80 8.78 -3.50
N VAL A 43 -26.17 8.39 -2.40
CA VAL A 43 -26.85 8.16 -1.10
C VAL A 43 -27.39 9.47 -0.54
N LEU A 44 -26.69 10.58 -0.71
CA LEU A 44 -27.19 11.88 -0.26
C LEU A 44 -28.44 12.29 -1.05
N MET A 45 -28.44 12.05 -2.37
CA MET A 45 -29.61 12.30 -3.22
C MET A 45 -30.82 11.44 -2.84
N SER A 46 -30.63 10.17 -2.45
CA SER A 46 -31.74 9.32 -2.02
C SER A 46 -32.37 9.83 -0.71
N PHE A 47 -31.57 10.27 0.26
CA PHE A 47 -32.12 10.86 1.50
C PHE A 47 -32.84 12.18 1.27
N VAL A 48 -32.39 13.02 0.33
CA VAL A 48 -33.09 14.26 -0.05
C VAL A 48 -34.46 13.94 -0.64
N LEU A 49 -34.54 12.96 -1.55
CA LEU A 49 -35.80 12.52 -2.14
C LEU A 49 -36.74 11.88 -1.10
N LEU A 50 -36.20 11.13 -0.15
CA LEU A 50 -36.96 10.57 0.97
C LEU A 50 -37.56 11.66 1.86
N SER A 51 -36.79 12.72 2.14
CA SER A 51 -37.26 13.89 2.89
C SER A 51 -38.43 14.58 2.17
N LEU A 52 -38.31 14.77 0.85
CA LEU A 52 -39.37 15.35 0.03
C LEU A 52 -40.63 14.46 -0.01
N GLY A 53 -40.45 13.13 -0.06
CA GLY A 53 -41.54 12.17 0.08
C GLY A 53 -42.25 12.28 1.43
N GLY A 54 -41.50 12.43 2.54
CA GLY A 54 -42.07 12.65 3.87
C GLY A 54 -42.90 13.94 3.96
N VAL A 55 -42.46 15.02 3.33
CA VAL A 55 -43.23 16.28 3.24
C VAL A 55 -44.54 16.07 2.46
N MET A 56 -44.49 15.32 1.35
CA MET A 56 -45.69 15.00 0.57
C MET A 56 -46.69 14.14 1.35
N VAL A 57 -46.23 13.17 2.16
CA VAL A 57 -47.10 12.37 3.04
C VAL A 57 -47.85 13.26 4.04
N ILE A 58 -47.18 14.27 4.61
CA ILE A 58 -47.82 15.23 5.53
C ILE A 58 -48.87 16.06 4.78
N PHE A 59 -48.53 16.53 3.59
CA PHE A 59 -49.42 17.35 2.77
C PHE A 59 -50.70 16.58 2.35
N ASP A 60 -50.53 15.32 1.92
CA ASP A 60 -51.61 14.38 1.58
C ASP A 60 -52.51 14.05 2.79
N SER A 61 -51.94 14.12 4.00
CA SER A 61 -52.70 13.90 5.26
C SER A 61 -53.52 15.12 5.69
N LEU A 62 -53.22 16.30 5.15
CA LEU A 62 -53.88 17.57 5.47
C LEU A 62 -54.92 17.99 4.43
N ILE A 63 -54.83 17.47 3.20
CA ILE A 63 -55.68 17.82 2.06
C ILE A 63 -56.22 16.53 1.46
N GLU A 64 -57.54 16.40 1.25
CA GLU A 64 -58.19 15.22 0.61
C GLU A 64 -57.85 15.02 -0.89
N ASN A 65 -56.73 15.57 -1.37
CA ASN A 65 -56.29 15.38 -2.74
C ASN A 65 -55.60 14.02 -2.86
N GLU A 66 -55.96 13.22 -3.87
CA GLU A 66 -55.31 11.93 -4.14
C GLU A 66 -53.96 12.10 -4.86
N LEU A 67 -52.95 12.72 -4.21
CA LEU A 67 -51.61 12.86 -4.77
C LEU A 67 -50.67 11.70 -4.39
N TRP A 68 -51.26 10.57 -3.96
CA TRP A 68 -50.52 9.36 -3.56
C TRP A 68 -49.51 8.89 -4.63
N PHE A 69 -49.80 9.13 -5.92
CA PHE A 69 -48.91 8.79 -7.02
C PHE A 69 -47.57 9.58 -6.98
N ILE A 70 -47.59 10.85 -6.54
CA ILE A 70 -46.37 11.67 -6.40
C ILE A 70 -45.52 11.13 -5.25
N THR A 71 -46.16 10.83 -4.13
CA THR A 71 -45.52 10.23 -2.96
C THR A 71 -44.88 8.88 -3.31
N ALA A 72 -45.60 8.03 -4.05
CA ALA A 72 -45.09 6.76 -4.54
C ALA A 72 -43.88 6.96 -5.46
N ILE A 73 -43.96 7.86 -6.44
CA ILE A 73 -42.84 8.15 -7.35
C ILE A 73 -41.59 8.59 -6.58
N LEU A 74 -41.74 9.50 -5.60
CA LEU A 74 -40.61 10.02 -4.82
C LEU A 74 -39.96 8.95 -3.94
N VAL A 75 -40.76 8.19 -3.20
CA VAL A 75 -40.26 7.14 -2.30
C VAL A 75 -39.63 6.00 -3.11
N THR A 76 -40.28 5.58 -4.20
CA THR A 76 -39.73 4.54 -5.09
C THR A 76 -38.44 5.00 -5.77
N SER A 77 -38.34 6.27 -6.19
CA SER A 77 -37.10 6.82 -6.75
C SER A 77 -35.96 6.87 -5.72
N ALA A 78 -36.26 7.28 -4.48
CA ALA A 78 -35.30 7.24 -3.38
C ALA A 78 -34.80 5.82 -3.11
N TYR A 79 -35.72 4.84 -3.09
CA TYR A 79 -35.39 3.44 -2.89
C TYR A 79 -34.49 2.88 -4.00
N ILE A 80 -34.83 3.14 -5.27
CA ILE A 80 -34.02 2.71 -6.43
C ILE A 80 -32.59 3.26 -6.33
N LEU A 81 -32.42 4.54 -5.98
CA LEU A 81 -31.10 5.14 -5.82
C LEU A 81 -30.30 4.51 -4.67
N SER A 82 -30.96 4.14 -3.57
CA SER A 82 -30.31 3.42 -2.47
C SER A 82 -29.86 2.02 -2.90
N THR A 83 -30.74 1.26 -3.55
CA THR A 83 -30.40 -0.10 -4.03
C THR A 83 -29.30 -0.08 -5.07
N LEU A 84 -29.29 0.89 -6.00
CA LEU A 84 -28.21 1.04 -6.99
C LEU A 84 -26.88 1.42 -6.33
N SER A 85 -26.93 2.21 -5.26
CA SER A 85 -25.76 2.51 -4.44
C SER A 85 -25.21 1.26 -3.76
N ASP A 86 -26.09 0.45 -3.15
CA ASP A 86 -25.72 -0.78 -2.47
C ASP A 86 -25.16 -1.83 -3.45
N MET A 87 -25.78 -2.00 -4.63
CA MET A 87 -25.27 -2.86 -5.69
C MET A 87 -23.91 -2.40 -6.19
N TYR A 88 -23.72 -1.10 -6.42
CA TYR A 88 -22.41 -0.58 -6.81
C TYR A 88 -21.34 -0.81 -5.73
N TYR A 89 -21.70 -0.67 -4.45
CA TYR A 89 -20.80 -0.94 -3.34
C TYR A 89 -20.47 -2.44 -3.23
N LEU A 90 -21.47 -3.31 -3.39
CA LEU A 90 -21.29 -4.75 -3.41
C LEU A 90 -20.46 -5.19 -4.62
N ASP A 91 -20.64 -4.62 -5.81
CA ASP A 91 -19.79 -4.88 -6.98
C ASP A 91 -18.36 -4.39 -6.77
N ALA A 92 -18.18 -3.23 -6.12
CA ALA A 92 -16.87 -2.73 -5.77
C ALA A 92 -16.17 -3.66 -4.76
N LEU A 93 -16.90 -4.13 -3.73
CA LEU A 93 -16.41 -5.12 -2.78
C LEU A 93 -16.19 -6.50 -3.42
N ALA A 94 -17.05 -6.91 -4.35
CA ALA A 94 -16.95 -8.16 -5.07
C ALA A 94 -15.74 -8.15 -6.00
N LYS A 95 -15.46 -7.07 -6.74
CA LYS A 95 -14.21 -6.92 -7.50
C LYS A 95 -12.97 -6.95 -6.60
N ILE A 96 -13.03 -6.31 -5.44
CA ILE A 96 -11.95 -6.35 -4.45
C ILE A 96 -11.80 -7.76 -3.85
N SER A 97 -12.90 -8.49 -3.70
CA SER A 97 -12.94 -9.86 -3.19
C SER A 97 -12.48 -10.87 -4.23
N GLU A 98 -12.94 -10.78 -5.47
CA GLU A 98 -12.51 -11.58 -6.64
C GLU A 98 -11.00 -11.43 -6.86
N GLN A 99 -10.47 -10.21 -6.72
CA GLN A 99 -9.02 -9.97 -6.75
C GLN A 99 -8.25 -10.63 -5.58
N LYS A 100 -8.94 -11.04 -4.51
CA LYS A 100 -8.40 -11.74 -3.34
C LYS A 100 -8.64 -13.27 -3.37
N THR A 101 -9.59 -13.77 -4.15
CA THR A 101 -9.94 -15.21 -4.24
C THR A 101 -9.48 -15.92 -5.51
N GLU A 102 -8.98 -15.22 -6.52
CA GLU A 102 -8.29 -15.89 -7.62
C GLU A 102 -6.81 -16.08 -7.28
N ILE A 103 -6.46 -17.26 -6.76
CA ILE A 103 -5.17 -17.87 -7.10
C ILE A 103 -5.27 -18.18 -8.60
N PRO A 104 -4.59 -17.45 -9.50
CA PRO A 104 -4.74 -17.74 -10.92
C PRO A 104 -3.96 -19.02 -11.24
N PRO A 105 -4.53 -20.00 -11.95
CA PRO A 105 -3.71 -20.94 -12.68
C PRO A 105 -2.96 -20.13 -13.75
N SER A 106 -1.64 -20.24 -13.71
CA SER A 106 -0.71 -19.71 -14.71
C SER A 106 -1.33 -19.69 -16.12
N ARG A 107 -1.75 -18.51 -16.58
CA ARG A 107 -1.93 -18.23 -18.00
C ARG A 107 -1.39 -16.85 -18.29
N ALA A 108 -0.40 -16.86 -19.16
CA ALA A 108 0.29 -15.71 -19.70
C ALA A 108 -0.69 -14.65 -20.20
N VAL A 109 -0.87 -13.59 -19.42
CA VAL A 109 -1.25 -12.29 -19.95
C VAL A 109 0.05 -11.52 -20.15
N SER A 110 0.52 -11.63 -21.39
CA SER A 110 1.47 -10.73 -22.02
C SER A 110 0.88 -9.32 -21.99
N GLY A 111 1.17 -8.60 -20.90
CA GLY A 111 1.23 -7.16 -20.87
C GLY A 111 2.62 -6.85 -20.35
N LYS A 112 3.48 -6.26 -21.18
CA LYS A 112 4.73 -5.63 -20.73
C LYS A 112 4.39 -4.52 -19.72
N ARG A 113 4.12 -4.88 -18.46
CA ARG A 113 4.61 -4.10 -17.35
C ARG A 113 6.10 -4.37 -17.37
N GLU A 114 6.89 -3.35 -17.71
CA GLU A 114 8.31 -3.38 -17.41
C GLU A 114 8.42 -3.76 -15.94
N LYS A 115 8.84 -5.00 -15.70
CA LYS A 115 9.10 -5.53 -14.37
C LYS A 115 10.34 -4.77 -13.94
N LYS A 116 10.15 -3.63 -13.30
CA LYS A 116 11.23 -2.95 -12.60
C LYS A 116 11.70 -3.96 -11.57
N GLU A 117 12.83 -4.60 -11.82
CA GLU A 117 13.38 -5.59 -10.91
C GLU A 117 13.58 -4.89 -9.57
N THR A 118 12.72 -5.25 -8.60
CA THR A 118 12.87 -4.79 -7.23
C THR A 118 14.17 -5.39 -6.73
N LYS A 119 15.16 -4.53 -6.42
CA LYS A 119 16.50 -4.97 -6.04
C LYS A 119 16.54 -5.65 -4.67
N ILE A 120 15.53 -5.43 -3.83
CA ILE A 120 15.38 -6.14 -2.56
C ILE A 120 14.71 -7.51 -2.77
N PRO A 121 15.16 -8.57 -2.08
CA PRO A 121 14.49 -9.86 -2.10
C PRO A 121 13.09 -9.77 -1.49
N VAL A 122 12.06 -10.18 -2.24
CA VAL A 122 10.68 -10.25 -1.74
C VAL A 122 10.47 -11.61 -1.07
N GLY A 123 9.84 -11.62 0.09
CA GLY A 123 9.58 -12.84 0.86
C GLY A 123 9.94 -12.71 2.32
N ALA A 124 10.01 -13.85 3.00
CA ALA A 124 10.37 -13.90 4.41
C ALA A 124 11.59 -14.78 4.62
N PHE A 125 12.55 -14.25 5.38
CA PHE A 125 13.84 -14.84 5.55
C PHE A 125 14.28 -14.85 7.01
N ILE A 126 15.08 -15.85 7.38
CA ILE A 126 15.77 -15.94 8.66
C ILE A 126 17.25 -15.67 8.45
N VAL A 127 17.82 -14.77 9.24
CA VAL A 127 19.25 -14.53 9.32
C VAL A 127 19.75 -14.88 10.71
N THR A 128 20.80 -15.68 10.79
CA THR A 128 21.49 -15.94 12.05
C THR A 128 22.56 -14.85 12.25
N PRO A 129 22.58 -14.15 13.39
CA PRO A 129 23.48 -13.02 13.63
C PRO A 129 24.94 -13.44 13.95
N GLN A 130 25.48 -14.45 13.26
CA GLN A 130 26.83 -14.98 13.50
C GLN A 130 27.94 -13.99 13.14
N ASN A 131 27.71 -13.16 12.11
CA ASN A 131 28.68 -12.17 11.64
C ASN A 131 28.03 -10.79 11.59
N GLU A 132 28.14 -10.06 12.70
CA GLU A 132 27.57 -8.72 12.86
C GLU A 132 28.06 -7.74 11.79
N LYS A 133 29.34 -7.79 11.41
CA LYS A 133 29.91 -6.89 10.38
C LYS A 133 29.24 -7.08 9.03
N LYS A 134 29.01 -8.34 8.62
CA LYS A 134 28.34 -8.65 7.35
C LYS A 134 26.85 -8.31 7.41
N LEU A 135 26.18 -8.61 8.52
CA LEU A 135 24.76 -8.24 8.71
C LEU A 135 24.58 -6.73 8.63
N LYS A 136 25.46 -5.96 9.28
CA LYS A 136 25.51 -4.50 9.19
C LYS A 136 25.63 -4.01 7.75
N GLN A 137 26.54 -4.58 6.96
CA GLN A 137 26.69 -4.23 5.54
C GLN A 137 25.42 -4.54 4.74
N ALA A 138 24.80 -5.70 4.98
CA ALA A 138 23.58 -6.08 4.29
C ALA A 138 22.41 -5.16 4.65
N LEU A 139 22.25 -4.78 5.92
CA LEU A 139 21.23 -3.81 6.35
C LEU A 139 21.44 -2.44 5.71
N LYS A 140 22.68 -1.96 5.57
CA LYS A 140 22.98 -0.72 4.83
C LYS A 140 22.57 -0.79 3.36
N MET A 141 22.90 -1.90 2.68
CA MET A 141 22.51 -2.09 1.28
C MET A 141 20.99 -2.18 1.13
N LEU A 142 20.33 -2.96 1.99
CA LEU A 142 18.88 -3.11 2.02
C LEU A 142 18.19 -1.76 2.26
N GLN A 143 18.68 -0.95 3.21
CA GLN A 143 18.16 0.40 3.47
C GLN A 143 18.29 1.30 2.23
N SER A 144 19.41 1.23 1.50
CA SER A 144 19.63 2.07 0.31
C SER A 144 18.76 1.71 -0.89
N GLU A 145 18.32 0.45 -0.99
CA GLU A 145 17.54 -0.05 -2.12
C GLU A 145 16.04 -0.16 -1.81
N ALA A 146 15.65 -0.20 -0.53
CA ALA A 146 14.26 -0.23 -0.09
C ALA A 146 13.65 1.18 -0.02
N LYS A 147 12.31 1.27 -0.09
CA LYS A 147 11.57 2.52 0.15
C LYS A 147 11.41 2.88 1.63
N GLY A 148 11.72 1.93 2.51
CA GLY A 148 11.75 2.17 3.94
C GLY A 148 12.23 0.95 4.72
N LEU A 149 12.71 1.23 5.93
CA LEU A 149 13.15 0.23 6.90
C LEU A 149 12.31 0.33 8.18
N PHE A 150 11.55 -0.73 8.45
CA PHE A 150 10.82 -0.93 9.70
C PHE A 150 11.65 -1.85 10.60
N VAL A 151 11.97 -1.42 11.82
CA VAL A 151 12.74 -2.21 12.78
C VAL A 151 11.93 -2.53 14.02
N VAL A 152 11.95 -3.79 14.44
CA VAL A 152 11.49 -4.25 15.75
C VAL A 152 12.68 -4.81 16.50
N SER A 153 12.99 -4.28 17.68
CA SER A 153 14.13 -4.74 18.48
C SER A 153 13.94 -4.48 19.98
N ARG A 154 14.62 -5.28 20.80
CA ARG A 154 14.80 -5.01 22.24
C ARG A 154 15.80 -3.88 22.54
N MET A 155 16.69 -3.58 21.61
CA MET A 155 17.62 -2.45 21.75
C MET A 155 16.83 -1.15 21.60
N SER A 156 17.25 -0.09 22.29
CA SER A 156 16.69 1.24 22.04
C SER A 156 16.99 1.66 20.60
N GLN A 157 16.17 2.57 20.04
CA GLN A 157 16.39 3.05 18.67
C GLN A 157 17.79 3.64 18.50
N GLU A 158 18.23 4.48 19.45
CA GLU A 158 19.54 5.14 19.40
C GLU A 158 20.68 4.12 19.40
N ASP A 159 20.62 3.11 20.27
CA ASP A 159 21.65 2.08 20.35
C ASP A 159 21.67 1.20 19.10
N TRP A 160 20.50 0.86 18.55
CA TRP A 160 20.38 0.06 17.35
C TRP A 160 20.96 0.78 16.12
N GLU A 161 20.56 2.05 15.92
CA GLU A 161 21.04 2.86 14.80
C GLU A 161 22.54 3.13 14.91
N LYS A 162 23.07 3.30 16.13
CA LYS A 162 24.52 3.42 16.38
C LYS A 162 25.27 2.13 16.08
N LYS A 163 24.75 0.98 16.50
CA LYS A 163 25.36 -0.34 16.28
C LYS A 163 25.47 -0.66 14.79
N PHE A 164 24.34 -0.54 14.08
CA PHE A 164 24.28 -0.89 12.66
C PHE A 164 24.67 0.27 11.72
N GLU A 165 24.82 1.50 12.21
CA GLU A 165 25.04 2.71 11.40
C GLU A 165 24.02 2.83 10.26
N VAL A 166 22.76 2.51 10.58
CA VAL A 166 21.61 2.48 9.68
C VAL A 166 20.49 3.22 10.39
N LYS A 167 19.78 4.10 9.67
CA LYS A 167 18.60 4.79 10.22
C LYS A 167 17.33 4.01 9.91
N SER A 168 16.47 3.87 10.90
CA SER A 168 15.14 3.32 10.70
C SER A 168 14.15 4.40 10.25
N ASP A 169 13.23 4.07 9.36
CA ASP A 169 12.10 4.95 9.02
C ASP A 169 10.97 4.83 10.05
N PHE A 170 10.85 3.64 10.64
CA PHE A 170 9.91 3.33 11.69
C PHE A 170 10.54 2.33 12.65
N TYR A 171 10.37 2.55 13.95
CA TYR A 171 11.01 1.74 14.98
C TYR A 171 9.99 1.32 16.04
N ILE A 172 10.02 0.05 16.41
CA ILE A 172 9.35 -0.48 17.59
C ILE A 172 10.40 -0.98 18.57
N TRP A 173 10.38 -0.42 19.77
CA TRP A 173 11.20 -0.89 20.87
C TRP A 173 10.40 -1.91 21.70
N LEU A 174 10.84 -3.17 21.71
CA LEU A 174 10.24 -4.24 22.51
C LEU A 174 10.58 -4.04 23.98
N SER A 175 9.66 -3.40 24.70
CA SER A 175 9.85 -3.03 26.10
C SER A 175 8.51 -2.93 26.83
N ARG A 176 8.51 -3.21 28.12
CA ARG A 176 7.35 -2.99 29.01
C ARG A 176 7.39 -1.63 29.72
N VAL A 177 8.43 -0.84 29.46
CA VAL A 177 8.54 0.52 29.99
C VAL A 177 7.67 1.46 29.17
N GLU A 178 6.95 2.37 29.83
CA GLU A 178 6.22 3.43 29.16
C GLU A 178 7.21 4.44 28.55
N SER A 179 7.40 4.35 27.24
CA SER A 179 8.32 5.19 26.48
C SER A 179 7.80 5.37 25.06
N PRO A 180 8.12 6.48 24.36
CA PRO A 180 7.79 6.63 22.95
C PRO A 180 8.29 5.44 22.12
N ASN A 181 7.46 4.94 21.21
CA ASN A 181 7.73 3.79 20.34
C ASN A 181 7.96 2.45 21.09
N ALA A 182 7.79 2.40 22.41
CA ALA A 182 7.82 1.16 23.16
C ALA A 182 6.52 0.38 22.99
N VAL A 183 6.64 -0.90 22.67
CA VAL A 183 5.52 -1.84 22.55
C VAL A 183 5.78 -3.03 23.44
N ASP A 184 4.79 -3.35 24.27
CA ASP A 184 4.83 -4.53 25.11
C ASP A 184 4.97 -5.79 24.22
N PRO A 185 5.95 -6.68 24.51
CA PRO A 185 6.21 -7.87 23.69
C PRO A 185 5.02 -8.83 23.55
N SER A 186 4.02 -8.77 24.45
CA SER A 186 2.78 -9.55 24.33
C SER A 186 1.77 -8.97 23.32
N LYS A 187 1.92 -7.70 22.93
CA LYS A 187 1.01 -6.98 22.02
C LYS A 187 1.37 -7.22 20.55
N LEU A 188 1.41 -8.49 20.13
CA LEU A 188 1.72 -8.90 18.75
C LEU A 188 0.86 -8.20 17.68
N HIS A 189 -0.42 -7.97 18.00
CA HIS A 189 -1.35 -7.29 17.11
C HIS A 189 -0.91 -5.85 16.78
N VAL A 190 -0.34 -5.13 17.75
CA VAL A 190 0.15 -3.75 17.54
C VAL A 190 1.34 -3.76 16.57
N ILE A 191 2.28 -4.68 16.74
CA ILE A 191 3.44 -4.82 15.86
C ILE A 191 2.98 -5.13 14.43
N LEU A 192 2.03 -6.05 14.29
CA LEU A 192 1.45 -6.43 13.00
C LEU A 192 0.75 -5.25 12.31
N GLU A 193 -0.12 -4.55 13.04
CA GLU A 193 -0.89 -3.42 12.52
C GLU A 193 0.01 -2.27 12.05
N GLU A 194 1.02 -1.90 12.84
CA GLU A 194 1.96 -0.85 12.47
C GLU A 194 2.82 -1.27 11.27
N ALA A 195 3.27 -2.53 11.19
CA ALA A 195 4.00 -3.02 10.02
C ALA A 195 3.14 -2.98 8.74
N ILE A 196 1.88 -3.42 8.81
CA ILE A 196 0.92 -3.36 7.69
C ILE A 196 0.67 -1.92 7.26
N LYS A 197 0.46 -1.02 8.22
CA LYS A 197 0.24 0.41 7.96
C LYS A 197 1.47 1.05 7.31
N PHE A 198 2.66 0.74 7.79
CA PHE A 198 3.91 1.21 7.20
C PHE A 198 4.07 0.72 5.75
N MET A 199 3.81 -0.57 5.50
CA MET A 199 3.80 -1.16 4.14
C MET A 199 2.85 -0.45 3.18
N LYS A 200 1.62 -0.19 3.64
CA LYS A 200 0.61 0.51 2.84
C LYS A 200 1.01 1.95 2.55
N ASN A 201 1.54 2.67 3.55
CA ASN A 201 1.85 4.09 3.42
C ASN A 201 3.02 4.37 2.46
N LYS A 202 4.02 3.48 2.40
CA LYS A 202 5.18 3.62 1.51
C LYS A 202 4.98 2.96 0.14
N GLY A 203 3.88 2.21 -0.05
CA GLY A 203 3.54 1.58 -1.32
C GLY A 203 4.39 0.34 -1.65
N GLY A 204 4.73 -0.46 -0.64
CA GLY A 204 5.52 -1.70 -0.80
C GLY A 204 7.03 -1.47 -0.91
N GLU A 205 7.78 -2.52 -1.29
CA GLU A 205 9.24 -2.49 -1.41
C GLU A 205 9.96 -2.05 -0.12
N ILE A 206 9.48 -2.54 1.01
CA ILE A 206 10.01 -2.24 2.35
C ILE A 206 10.79 -3.41 2.89
N VAL A 207 11.73 -3.13 3.80
CA VAL A 207 12.37 -4.14 4.64
C VAL A 207 11.80 -4.04 6.06
N ILE A 208 11.23 -5.12 6.55
CA ILE A 208 10.81 -5.30 7.95
C ILE A 208 11.86 -6.18 8.60
N TYR A 209 12.66 -5.61 9.49
CA TYR A 209 13.66 -6.33 10.26
C TYR A 209 13.15 -6.55 11.69
N ILE A 210 13.12 -7.80 12.15
CA ILE A 210 12.70 -8.14 13.50
C ILE A 210 13.80 -8.93 14.19
N GLU A 211 14.20 -8.47 15.37
CA GLU A 211 15.04 -9.20 16.30
C GLU A 211 14.39 -9.26 17.69
N GLY A 212 14.84 -10.18 18.55
CA GLY A 212 14.25 -10.34 19.87
C GLY A 212 13.02 -11.26 19.88
N ILE A 213 12.87 -12.17 18.92
CA ILE A 213 11.79 -13.17 18.91
C ILE A 213 11.82 -14.00 20.21
N GLU A 214 13.01 -14.32 20.71
CA GLU A 214 13.21 -15.00 21.99
C GLU A 214 12.58 -14.23 23.16
N TYR A 215 12.62 -12.90 23.11
CA TYR A 215 11.98 -12.09 24.14
C TYR A 215 10.46 -12.07 24.00
N ILE A 216 9.95 -12.01 22.77
CA ILE A 216 8.51 -12.11 22.51
C ILE A 216 7.96 -13.44 23.06
N MET A 217 8.69 -14.54 22.86
CA MET A 217 8.32 -15.87 23.34
C MET A 217 8.32 -16.01 24.87
N ILE A 218 9.01 -15.14 25.61
CA ILE A 218 8.92 -15.12 27.09
C ILE A 218 7.50 -14.72 27.55
N TYR A 219 6.82 -13.85 26.78
CA TYR A 219 5.51 -13.30 27.15
C TYR A 219 4.34 -13.86 26.33
N SER A 220 4.62 -14.60 25.26
CA SER A 220 3.63 -15.17 24.36
C SER A 220 3.96 -16.62 24.05
N ASN A 221 2.95 -17.48 23.97
CA ASN A 221 3.17 -18.85 23.54
C ASN A 221 3.66 -18.91 22.08
N PHE A 222 4.45 -19.93 21.76
CA PHE A 222 5.04 -20.11 20.42
C PHE A 222 3.99 -20.09 19.30
N ASN A 223 2.83 -20.72 19.50
CA ASN A 223 1.76 -20.75 18.50
C ASN A 223 1.23 -19.35 18.15
N ALA A 224 1.11 -18.45 19.13
CA ALA A 224 0.71 -17.07 18.89
C ALA A 224 1.79 -16.31 18.11
N VAL A 225 3.06 -16.49 18.47
CA VAL A 225 4.21 -15.87 17.77
C VAL A 225 4.29 -16.34 16.33
N VAL A 226 4.15 -17.64 16.08
CA VAL A 226 4.16 -18.20 14.71
C VAL A 226 3.00 -17.67 13.87
N LYS A 227 1.77 -17.64 14.40
CA LYS A 227 0.62 -17.07 13.69
C LYS A 227 0.85 -15.60 13.33
N PHE A 228 1.43 -14.83 14.25
CA PHE A 228 1.83 -13.45 14.00
C PHE A 228 2.88 -13.34 12.88
N LEU A 229 3.95 -14.14 12.94
CA LEU A 229 5.02 -14.14 11.94
C LEU A 229 4.52 -14.56 10.56
N PHE A 230 3.65 -15.56 10.48
CA PHE A 230 3.06 -16.01 9.21
C PHE A 230 2.13 -14.95 8.61
N SER A 231 1.29 -14.34 9.44
CA SER A 231 0.45 -13.23 8.98
C SER A 231 1.30 -12.06 8.47
N LEU A 232 2.39 -11.74 9.17
CA LEU A 232 3.31 -10.69 8.75
C LEU A 232 4.02 -11.03 7.44
N LYS A 233 4.45 -12.29 7.26
CA LYS A 233 4.99 -12.81 5.99
C LYS A 233 3.99 -12.61 4.86
N ASP A 234 2.75 -13.06 5.04
CA ASP A 234 1.73 -12.99 4.00
C ASP A 234 1.51 -11.54 3.54
N HIS A 235 1.46 -10.61 4.50
CA HIS A 235 1.39 -9.18 4.21
C HIS A 235 2.64 -8.63 3.54
N ALA A 236 3.84 -9.07 3.92
CA ALA A 236 5.09 -8.68 3.28
C ALA A 236 5.14 -9.12 1.81
N ILE A 237 4.76 -10.37 1.52
CA ILE A 237 4.71 -10.91 0.15
C ILE A 237 3.71 -10.11 -0.71
N ILE A 238 2.49 -9.87 -0.19
CA ILE A 238 1.48 -9.06 -0.89
C ILE A 238 2.00 -7.65 -1.17
N GLY A 239 2.75 -7.08 -0.23
CA GLY A 239 3.38 -5.76 -0.36
C GLY A 239 4.64 -5.70 -1.21
N SER A 240 5.09 -6.81 -1.83
CA SER A 240 6.41 -6.90 -2.48
C SER A 240 7.54 -6.41 -1.56
N SER A 241 7.44 -6.76 -0.29
CA SER A 241 8.35 -6.37 0.79
C SER A 241 9.13 -7.58 1.31
N MET A 242 10.20 -7.29 2.04
CA MET A 242 11.05 -8.26 2.69
C MET A 242 10.73 -8.32 4.19
N LEU A 243 10.50 -9.51 4.73
CA LEU A 243 10.54 -9.77 6.17
C LEU A 243 11.86 -10.47 6.50
N LEU A 244 12.69 -9.87 7.34
CA LEU A 244 13.98 -10.41 7.76
C LEU A 244 13.97 -10.62 9.28
N LEU A 245 13.92 -11.89 9.69
CA LEU A 245 13.96 -12.29 11.09
C LEU A 245 15.41 -12.58 11.51
N SER A 246 15.92 -11.83 12.46
CA SER A 246 17.18 -12.14 13.15
C SER A 246 16.89 -13.10 14.28
N LEU A 247 17.35 -14.33 14.13
CA LEU A 247 17.03 -15.43 15.03
C LEU A 247 18.22 -16.39 15.12
N ASP A 248 18.64 -16.67 16.35
CA ASP A 248 19.58 -17.75 16.63
C ASP A 248 18.80 -19.05 16.90
N PRO A 249 19.03 -20.12 16.12
CA PRO A 249 18.36 -21.42 16.29
C PRO A 249 18.52 -22.00 17.70
N GLN A 250 19.57 -21.63 18.44
CA GLN A 250 19.84 -22.14 19.79
C GLN A 250 18.78 -21.74 20.81
N PHE A 251 17.99 -20.70 20.54
CA PHE A 251 16.91 -20.25 21.44
C PHE A 251 15.56 -20.90 21.16
N LEU A 252 15.49 -21.85 20.22
CA LEU A 252 14.28 -22.57 19.86
C LEU A 252 14.46 -24.07 20.06
N GLU A 253 13.35 -24.74 20.35
CA GLU A 253 13.30 -26.19 20.23
C GLU A 253 13.42 -26.60 18.76
N GLU A 254 13.99 -27.78 18.49
CA GLU A 254 14.19 -28.29 17.13
C GLU A 254 12.87 -28.36 16.33
N SER A 255 11.79 -28.73 17.00
CA SER A 255 10.43 -28.77 16.44
C SER A 255 9.92 -27.38 16.05
N GLN A 256 10.16 -26.37 16.89
CA GLN A 256 9.79 -24.98 16.68
C GLN A 256 10.57 -24.37 15.52
N TYR A 257 11.88 -24.59 15.49
CA TYR A 257 12.72 -24.11 14.40
C TYR A 257 12.33 -24.75 13.05
N SER A 258 12.01 -26.05 13.06
CA SER A 258 11.51 -26.77 11.87
C SER A 258 10.15 -26.26 11.37
N VAL A 259 9.31 -25.70 12.23
CA VAL A 259 8.06 -25.03 11.82
C VAL A 259 8.38 -23.73 11.09
N LEU A 260 9.33 -22.93 11.60
CA LEU A 260 9.73 -21.68 10.96
C LEU A 260 10.43 -21.94 9.61
N LEU A 261 11.34 -22.90 9.52
CA LEU A 261 12.06 -23.21 8.27
C LEU A 261 11.17 -23.70 7.12
N ARG A 262 9.94 -24.16 7.42
CA ARG A 262 8.96 -24.52 6.38
C ARG A 262 8.36 -23.30 5.69
N GLU A 263 8.32 -22.16 6.38
CA GLU A 263 7.67 -20.94 5.91
C GLU A 263 8.65 -19.80 5.62
N PHE A 264 9.90 -19.90 6.08
CA PHE A 264 10.94 -18.89 5.95
C PHE A 264 12.19 -19.47 5.30
N GLU A 265 12.75 -18.73 4.33
CA GLU A 265 14.02 -19.10 3.70
C GLU A 265 15.23 -18.65 4.52
N LEU A 266 16.35 -19.36 4.44
CA LEU A 266 17.59 -18.91 5.07
C LEU A 266 18.25 -17.78 4.27
N PHE A 267 18.43 -16.62 4.89
CA PHE A 267 19.09 -15.48 4.30
C PHE A 267 20.61 -15.66 4.34
N ASN A 268 21.21 -16.00 3.20
CA ASN A 268 22.66 -16.03 3.07
C ASN A 268 23.20 -14.61 2.78
N VAL A 269 23.68 -13.95 3.84
CA VAL A 269 24.23 -12.59 3.80
C VAL A 269 25.37 -12.46 2.78
N GLU A 270 26.28 -13.43 2.71
CA GLU A 270 27.44 -13.38 1.81
C GLU A 270 27.02 -13.45 0.34
N LYS A 271 26.12 -14.38 0.03
CA LYS A 271 25.56 -14.53 -1.31
C LYS A 271 24.84 -13.25 -1.75
N PHE A 272 24.10 -12.62 -0.84
CA PHE A 272 23.43 -11.35 -1.10
C PHE A 272 24.43 -10.21 -1.39
N LEU A 273 25.41 -10.00 -0.50
CA LEU A 273 26.41 -8.95 -0.67
C LEU A 273 27.22 -9.14 -1.97
N ASN A 274 27.62 -10.37 -2.28
CA ASN A 274 28.34 -10.68 -3.51
C ASN A 274 27.49 -10.41 -4.77
N LYS A 275 26.18 -10.70 -4.72
CA LYS A 275 25.25 -10.39 -5.81
C LYS A 275 25.18 -8.86 -6.03
N MET A 276 24.94 -8.09 -4.97
CA MET A 276 24.83 -6.63 -5.05
C MET A 276 26.14 -5.98 -5.52
N ALA A 277 27.30 -6.44 -5.03
CA ALA A 277 28.59 -5.95 -5.46
C ALA A 277 28.82 -6.17 -6.96
N ARG A 278 28.48 -7.36 -7.47
CA ARG A 278 28.57 -7.67 -8.91
C ARG A 278 27.69 -6.76 -9.74
N GLU A 279 26.43 -6.57 -9.35
CA GLU A 279 25.49 -5.69 -10.07
C GLU A 279 25.98 -4.24 -10.10
N ALA A 280 26.53 -3.73 -9.00
CA ALA A 280 27.13 -2.40 -8.94
C ALA A 280 28.37 -2.27 -9.84
N LEU A 281 29.24 -3.29 -9.88
CA LEU A 281 30.42 -3.35 -10.75
C LEU A 281 30.03 -3.32 -12.23
N PHE A 282 29.08 -4.16 -12.64
CA PHE A 282 28.59 -4.16 -14.03
C PHE A 282 27.98 -2.81 -14.41
N GLY A 283 27.19 -2.19 -13.54
CA GLY A 283 26.65 -0.85 -13.78
C GLY A 283 27.74 0.22 -13.95
N ALA A 284 28.83 0.12 -13.20
CA ALA A 284 29.96 1.05 -13.33
C ALA A 284 30.72 0.88 -14.65
N ILE A 285 30.95 -0.37 -15.09
CA ILE A 285 31.62 -0.68 -16.37
C ILE A 285 30.82 -0.14 -17.55
N VAL A 286 29.51 -0.40 -17.60
CA VAL A 286 28.64 0.12 -18.66
C VAL A 286 28.65 1.65 -18.68
N ARG A 287 28.65 2.30 -17.52
CA ARG A 287 28.69 3.77 -17.43
C ARG A 287 30.02 4.35 -17.92
N GLU A 288 31.13 3.64 -17.74
CA GLU A 288 32.44 4.00 -18.28
C GLU A 288 32.51 3.82 -19.80
N GLU A 289 31.96 2.72 -20.34
CA GLU A 289 31.90 2.46 -21.78
C GLU A 289 31.05 3.53 -22.50
N VAL A 290 29.86 3.83 -21.98
CA VAL A 290 28.97 4.88 -22.53
C VAL A 290 29.63 6.26 -22.51
N LYS A 291 30.40 6.58 -21.46
CA LYS A 291 31.16 7.85 -21.40
C LYS A 291 32.23 7.92 -22.48
N LYS A 292 33.00 6.84 -22.68
CA LYS A 292 34.04 6.78 -23.71
C LYS A 292 33.46 6.88 -25.12
N GLU A 293 32.30 6.27 -25.36
CA GLU A 293 31.57 6.41 -26.63
C GLU A 293 31.05 7.83 -26.84
N ALA A 294 30.51 8.48 -25.81
CA ALA A 294 30.07 9.87 -25.88
C ALA A 294 31.25 10.83 -26.18
N GLU A 295 32.38 10.68 -25.49
CA GLU A 295 33.60 11.47 -25.72
C GLU A 295 34.20 11.25 -27.11
N ASN A 296 34.11 10.03 -27.67
CA ASN A 296 34.53 9.77 -29.05
C ASN A 296 33.57 10.36 -30.08
N SER A 297 32.26 10.35 -29.82
CA SER A 297 31.26 10.94 -30.72
C SER A 297 31.33 12.47 -30.79
N GLU A 298 31.71 13.14 -29.68
CA GLU A 298 31.97 14.58 -29.66
C GLU A 298 33.26 14.96 -30.41
N ARG A 299 34.24 14.06 -30.48
CA ARG A 299 35.47 14.26 -31.26
C ARG A 299 35.25 14.09 -32.76
N ASP A 300 34.39 13.17 -33.18
CA ASP A 300 34.05 12.93 -34.60
C ASP A 300 33.09 13.98 -35.18
N GLY A 301 32.32 14.69 -34.33
CA GLY A 301 31.44 15.79 -34.73
C GLY A 301 32.13 17.14 -34.99
N GLY A 302 33.39 17.28 -34.56
CA GLY A 302 34.16 18.52 -34.68
C GLY A 302 34.86 18.75 -36.03
N ASP A 303 34.92 17.74 -36.91
CA ASP A 303 35.77 17.75 -38.11
C ASP A 303 34.99 17.91 -39.44
N LYS A 304 33.73 18.35 -39.42
CA LYS A 304 32.93 18.62 -40.63
C LYS A 304 32.50 20.08 -40.79
N GLY A 305 33.41 21.00 -40.49
CA GLY A 305 33.14 22.43 -40.47
C GLY A 305 34.19 23.32 -41.10
N GLN A 306 35.03 22.86 -42.05
CA GLN A 306 35.90 23.74 -42.83
C GLN A 306 36.50 23.03 -44.04
N GLU A 307 35.77 22.92 -45.16
CA GLU A 307 36.36 22.88 -46.51
C GLU A 307 35.28 22.89 -47.60
N SER A 308 34.90 24.08 -48.07
CA SER A 308 34.63 24.30 -49.50
C SER A 308 34.34 25.77 -49.76
N GLY A 309 35.24 26.43 -50.49
CA GLY A 309 35.03 27.81 -50.93
C GLY A 309 36.21 28.38 -51.70
N SER A 310 36.64 27.74 -52.80
CA SER A 310 37.53 28.38 -53.78
C SER A 310 37.39 27.76 -55.18
N GLY A 311 37.17 28.62 -56.19
CA GLY A 311 37.33 28.38 -57.65
C GLY A 311 36.04 27.96 -58.39
N GLU A 312 35.23 28.87 -58.91
CA GLU A 312 35.28 29.53 -60.25
C GLU A 312 34.78 28.69 -61.45
N GLY A 313 33.87 29.28 -62.24
CA GLY A 313 33.41 28.69 -63.52
C GLY A 313 32.24 29.37 -64.27
N GLN A 314 32.49 30.59 -64.79
CA GLN A 314 32.04 31.13 -66.09
C GLN A 314 30.54 31.27 -66.52
N LYS A 315 30.24 32.54 -66.89
CA LYS A 315 29.58 33.07 -68.12
C LYS A 315 28.11 32.74 -68.44
N ALA A 316 27.30 33.80 -68.61
CA ALA A 316 26.64 34.19 -69.88
C ALA A 316 25.83 35.51 -69.75
N PHE A 317 25.53 36.13 -70.90
CA PHE A 317 24.76 37.36 -71.19
C PHE A 317 25.52 38.69 -71.07
N GLU A 318 26.06 39.32 -72.11
CA GLU A 318 25.58 39.67 -73.48
C GLU A 318 24.59 40.86 -73.52
N LYS A 319 25.17 42.05 -73.76
CA LYS A 319 24.80 43.04 -74.79
C LYS A 319 23.37 43.61 -74.78
N THR A 320 23.21 44.83 -74.25
CA THR A 320 22.87 46.10 -74.95
C THR A 320 22.43 47.12 -73.89
#